data_AF-A0A3S2A0P4-F1
#
_entry.id   AF-A0A3S2A0P4-F1
#
_cell.length_a   1.000
_cell.length_b   1.000
_cell.length_c   1.000
_cell.angle_alpha   90.00
_cell.angle_beta   90.00
_cell.angle_gamma   90.00
#
_symmetry.space_group_name_H-M   'P 1'
#
loop_
_entity.id
_entity.type
_entity.pdbx_description
1 polymer ?
#
loop_
_entity_poly.entity_id
_entity_poly.type
_entity_poly.pdbx_seq_one_letter_code
_entity_poly.pdbx_strand_id
1 'polypeptide(L)'
;VKGVSVLLYDQTCAAEKRRRRKRGTFPDPDKRVFINELVCEGCGDCGVQSNCVSIQPVETEFGRKRKIDQSSCNKDFSCVNGFCPSFVTVHGAKIRKAEGLAGKADPLEGVPVPAQFPLGEQGWAAIIDGVGGTGVVTVGAVLGMAAHLEDKGCGMIDMAGLAQKGGSVFTHVRIARTPDD
;
A
#
# COMPACT_ATOMS: atom_id res chain seq x y z
N VAL A 1 -12.49 -21.39 38.16
CA VAL A 1 -11.23 -22.16 38.02
C VAL A 1 -10.19 -21.49 38.92
N LYS A 2 -9.57 -22.22 39.88
CA LYS A 2 -8.44 -21.67 40.65
C LYS A 2 -7.17 -21.79 39.80
N GLY A 3 -6.52 -20.68 39.49
CA GLY A 3 -5.35 -20.60 38.61
C GLY A 3 -5.20 -19.21 37.97
N VAL A 4 -4.15 -19.02 37.18
CA VAL A 4 -3.94 -17.78 36.40
C VAL A 4 -5.01 -17.65 35.31
N SER A 5 -5.70 -16.53 35.29
CA SER A 5 -6.59 -16.15 34.19
C SER A 5 -5.87 -15.14 33.30
N VAL A 6 -5.92 -15.35 31.99
CA VAL A 6 -5.39 -14.41 30.99
C VAL A 6 -6.54 -13.90 30.14
N LEU A 7 -6.57 -12.59 29.90
CA LEU A 7 -7.46 -11.97 28.93
C LEU A 7 -6.74 -11.86 27.59
N LEU A 8 -7.16 -12.67 26.60
CA LEU A 8 -6.66 -12.59 25.24
C LEU A 8 -7.55 -11.65 24.41
N TYR A 9 -6.95 -10.57 23.92
CA TYR A 9 -7.61 -9.63 23.01
C TYR A 9 -7.24 -9.96 21.56
N ASP A 10 -8.01 -10.84 20.92
CA ASP A 10 -7.81 -11.18 19.51
C ASP A 10 -8.56 -10.20 18.60
N GLN A 11 -7.93 -9.06 18.31
CA GLN A 11 -8.45 -8.09 17.35
C GLN A 11 -7.81 -8.28 15.98
N THR A 12 -8.63 -8.63 14.99
CA THR A 12 -8.21 -8.64 13.60
C THR A 12 -7.94 -7.21 13.11
N CYS A 13 -6.70 -6.94 12.72
CA CYS A 13 -6.31 -5.63 12.17
C CYS A 13 -7.00 -5.30 10.84
N ALA A 14 -6.99 -4.02 10.48
CA ALA A 14 -7.54 -3.49 9.23
C ALA A 14 -7.01 -4.20 7.95
N ALA A 15 -5.71 -4.47 7.88
CA ALA A 15 -5.10 -5.13 6.72
C ALA A 15 -5.62 -6.56 6.55
N GLU A 16 -5.72 -7.31 7.64
CA GLU A 16 -6.24 -8.67 7.63
C GLU A 16 -7.75 -8.70 7.32
N LYS A 17 -8.54 -7.74 7.85
CA LYS A 17 -9.95 -7.57 7.46
C LYS A 17 -10.09 -7.35 5.95
N ARG A 18 -9.28 -6.45 5.36
CA ARG A 18 -9.28 -6.20 3.90
C ARG A 18 -8.89 -7.46 3.11
N ARG A 19 -7.86 -8.17 3.54
CA ARG A 19 -7.41 -9.42 2.91
C ARG A 19 -8.49 -10.50 2.96
N ARG A 20 -9.11 -10.72 4.13
CA ARG A 20 -10.18 -11.71 4.29
C ARG A 20 -11.43 -11.34 3.48
N ARG A 21 -11.81 -10.06 3.40
CA ARG A 21 -12.89 -9.60 2.51
C ARG A 21 -12.60 -9.88 1.03
N LYS A 22 -11.36 -9.63 0.56
CA LYS A 22 -10.94 -10.01 -0.80
C LYS A 22 -11.04 -11.52 -1.05
N ARG A 23 -10.85 -12.34 -0.02
CA ARG A 23 -10.98 -13.81 -0.05
C ARG A 23 -12.40 -14.32 0.23
N GLY A 24 -13.36 -13.44 0.53
CA GLY A 24 -14.72 -13.83 0.91
C GLY A 24 -14.85 -14.45 2.31
N THR A 25 -13.81 -14.41 3.15
CA THR A 25 -13.79 -15.02 4.50
C THR A 25 -14.08 -14.02 5.63
N PHE A 26 -14.57 -12.83 5.30
CA PHE A 26 -14.95 -11.83 6.30
C PHE A 26 -16.13 -11.00 5.78
N PRO A 27 -17.07 -10.59 6.66
CA PRO A 27 -18.22 -9.78 6.25
C PRO A 27 -17.79 -8.50 5.54
N ASP A 28 -18.37 -8.28 4.35
CA ASP A 28 -18.18 -7.05 3.59
C ASP A 28 -19.45 -6.21 3.65
N PRO A 29 -19.45 -5.08 4.38
CA PRO A 29 -20.61 -4.19 4.41
C PRO A 29 -20.94 -3.69 3.01
N ASP A 30 -22.20 -3.84 2.61
CA ASP A 30 -22.73 -3.32 1.34
C ASP A 30 -23.08 -1.83 1.45
N LYS A 31 -22.10 -1.08 1.95
CA LYS A 31 -22.15 0.35 2.23
C LYS A 31 -20.80 0.96 1.89
N ARG A 32 -20.82 2.10 1.21
CA ARG A 32 -19.64 2.91 0.92
C ARG A 32 -19.89 4.35 1.34
N VAL A 33 -18.84 5.01 1.79
CA VAL A 33 -18.86 6.42 2.16
C VAL A 33 -17.94 7.17 1.22
N PHE A 34 -18.44 8.29 0.72
CA PHE A 34 -17.74 9.25 -0.12
C PHE A 34 -17.79 10.62 0.54
N ILE A 35 -16.92 11.52 0.08
CA ILE A 35 -16.94 12.93 0.45
C ILE A 35 -17.34 13.70 -0.80
N ASN A 36 -18.42 14.49 -0.72
CA ASN A 36 -18.80 15.41 -1.77
C ASN A 36 -17.86 16.62 -1.73
N GLU A 37 -16.99 16.72 -2.73
CA GLU A 37 -15.97 17.76 -2.84
C GLU A 37 -16.56 19.18 -2.94
N LEU A 38 -17.80 19.32 -3.45
CA LEU A 38 -18.52 20.59 -3.54
C LEU A 38 -19.03 21.10 -2.18
N VAL A 39 -19.15 20.22 -1.19
CA VAL A 39 -19.63 20.54 0.18
C VAL A 39 -18.48 20.51 1.19
N CYS A 40 -17.37 19.86 0.84
CA CYS A 40 -16.22 19.73 1.71
C CYS A 40 -15.52 21.08 1.89
N GLU A 41 -15.17 21.44 3.13
CA GLU A 41 -14.36 22.63 3.43
C GLU A 41 -12.92 22.31 3.82
N GLY A 42 -12.48 21.05 3.68
CA GLY A 42 -11.11 20.66 3.98
C GLY A 42 -10.72 20.67 5.46
N CYS A 43 -11.68 20.88 6.38
CA CYS A 43 -11.47 21.08 7.83
C CYS A 43 -10.70 19.95 8.54
N GLY A 44 -10.74 18.73 8.01
CA GLY A 44 -9.95 17.60 8.54
C GLY A 44 -10.56 16.87 9.74
N ASP A 45 -11.75 17.26 10.24
CA ASP A 45 -12.41 16.59 11.37
C ASP A 45 -12.58 15.08 11.13
N CYS A 46 -12.98 14.68 9.93
CA CYS A 46 -13.06 13.28 9.53
C CYS A 46 -11.74 12.50 9.74
N GLY A 47 -10.59 13.15 9.54
CA GLY A 47 -9.26 12.59 9.80
C GLY A 47 -8.92 12.53 11.28
N VAL A 48 -9.29 13.57 12.06
CA VAL A 48 -9.10 13.60 13.51
C VAL A 48 -9.88 12.49 14.21
N GLN A 49 -11.16 12.28 13.83
CA GLN A 49 -12.01 11.27 14.45
C GLN A 49 -11.61 9.83 14.12
N SER A 50 -11.00 9.61 12.94
CA SER A 50 -10.75 8.26 12.44
C SER A 50 -9.28 7.86 12.39
N ASN A 51 -8.36 8.83 12.42
CA ASN A 51 -6.95 8.65 12.08
C ASN A 51 -6.76 7.84 10.76
N CYS A 52 -7.69 8.02 9.81
CA CYS A 52 -7.81 7.14 8.65
C CYS A 52 -6.92 7.59 7.49
N VAL A 53 -5.96 6.74 7.13
CA VAL A 53 -5.06 6.93 5.97
C VAL A 53 -5.77 6.92 4.61
N SER A 54 -7.00 6.39 4.55
CA SER A 54 -7.81 6.42 3.31
C SER A 54 -8.45 7.78 3.05
N ILE A 55 -8.41 8.71 4.02
CA ILE A 55 -8.85 10.10 3.80
C ILE A 55 -7.67 10.87 3.22
N GLN A 56 -7.74 11.13 1.93
CA GLN A 56 -6.67 11.78 1.18
C GLN A 56 -7.04 13.22 0.84
N PRO A 57 -6.06 14.13 0.74
CA PRO A 57 -6.30 15.44 0.14
C PRO A 57 -6.62 15.29 -1.36
N VAL A 58 -7.41 16.22 -1.88
CA VAL A 58 -7.66 16.37 -3.31
C VAL A 58 -7.73 17.86 -3.64
N GLU A 59 -7.02 18.28 -4.67
CA GLU A 59 -7.08 19.66 -5.16
C GLU A 59 -8.27 19.80 -6.11
N THR A 60 -9.05 20.86 -5.92
CA THR A 60 -10.24 21.18 -6.71
C THR A 60 -10.23 22.66 -7.08
N GLU A 61 -11.09 23.08 -7.98
CA GLU A 61 -11.29 24.50 -8.31
C GLU A 61 -11.74 25.35 -7.09
N PHE A 62 -12.35 24.71 -6.09
CA PHE A 62 -12.80 25.33 -4.83
C PHE A 62 -11.76 25.21 -3.70
N GLY A 63 -10.50 24.91 -4.04
CA GLY A 63 -9.40 24.72 -3.11
C GLY A 63 -9.19 23.27 -2.66
N ARG A 64 -8.36 23.09 -1.63
CA ARG A 64 -7.96 21.78 -1.12
C ARG A 64 -9.08 21.12 -0.32
N LYS A 65 -9.61 20.02 -0.84
CA LYS A 65 -10.69 19.23 -0.24
C LYS A 65 -10.18 17.86 0.25
N ARG A 66 -11.11 16.99 0.66
CA ARG A 66 -10.82 15.61 1.08
C ARG A 66 -11.60 14.63 0.22
N LYS A 67 -11.01 13.47 -0.04
CA LYS A 67 -11.67 12.33 -0.67
C LYS A 67 -11.36 11.05 0.10
N ILE A 68 -12.24 10.06 -0.02
CA ILE A 68 -11.99 8.72 0.51
C ILE A 68 -11.50 7.83 -0.62
N ASP A 69 -10.26 7.35 -0.51
CA ASP A 69 -9.71 6.33 -1.38
C ASP A 69 -10.46 4.99 -1.17
N GLN A 70 -11.31 4.66 -2.14
CA GLN A 70 -12.15 3.47 -2.10
C GLN A 70 -11.37 2.16 -2.25
N SER A 71 -10.13 2.21 -2.75
CA SER A 71 -9.26 1.05 -2.91
C SER A 71 -8.63 0.60 -1.59
N SER A 72 -8.38 1.56 -0.68
CA SER A 72 -7.78 1.32 0.62
C SER A 72 -8.77 1.35 1.79
N CYS A 73 -9.99 1.87 1.60
CA CYS A 73 -11.00 2.01 2.65
C CYS A 73 -11.31 0.69 3.40
N ASN A 74 -11.25 0.73 4.74
CA ASN A 74 -11.53 -0.40 5.63
C ASN A 74 -13.01 -0.61 5.94
N LYS A 75 -13.93 0.24 5.47
CA LYS A 75 -15.38 0.14 5.76
C LYS A 75 -15.69 -0.09 7.26
N ASP A 76 -14.94 0.57 8.15
CA ASP A 76 -15.22 0.66 9.59
C ASP A 76 -16.07 1.89 9.93
N PHE A 77 -16.13 2.86 9.01
CA PHE A 77 -16.98 4.04 9.03
C PHE A 77 -16.75 4.98 10.23
N SER A 78 -15.62 4.85 10.93
CA SER A 78 -15.27 5.73 12.05
C SER A 78 -15.14 7.20 11.63
N CYS A 79 -14.85 7.47 10.35
CA CYS A 79 -14.83 8.82 9.81
C CYS A 79 -16.18 9.53 9.86
N VAL A 80 -17.30 8.78 9.83
CA VAL A 80 -18.67 9.33 9.88
C VAL A 80 -19.05 9.77 11.30
N ASN A 81 -18.27 9.39 12.32
CA ASN A 81 -18.45 9.93 13.66
C ASN A 81 -18.10 11.43 13.74
N GLY A 82 -17.39 11.96 12.75
CA GLY A 82 -17.18 13.40 12.60
C GLY A 82 -18.42 14.13 12.11
N PHE A 83 -18.55 15.38 12.50
CA PHE A 83 -19.70 16.22 12.14
C PHE A 83 -19.46 16.89 10.79
N CYS A 84 -19.49 16.08 9.72
CA CYS A 84 -19.19 16.56 8.37
C CYS A 84 -20.42 16.47 7.46
N PRO A 85 -20.93 17.62 6.94
CA PRO A 85 -22.10 17.61 6.06
C PRO A 85 -21.79 17.06 4.65
N SER A 86 -20.51 16.87 4.31
CA SER A 86 -20.08 16.40 2.99
C SER A 86 -20.16 14.88 2.79
N PHE A 87 -20.47 14.10 3.83
CA PHE A 87 -20.52 12.65 3.69
C PHE A 87 -21.71 12.19 2.86
N VAL A 88 -21.42 11.36 1.86
CA VAL A 88 -22.42 10.69 1.03
C VAL A 88 -22.28 9.19 1.23
N THR A 89 -23.37 8.53 1.64
CA THR A 89 -23.41 7.08 1.77
C THR A 89 -24.11 6.46 0.58
N VAL A 90 -23.49 5.43 -0.02
CA VAL A 90 -24.07 4.67 -1.12
C VAL A 90 -24.18 3.19 -0.71
N HIS A 91 -25.36 2.62 -0.89
CA HIS A 91 -25.67 1.21 -0.62
C HIS A 91 -25.74 0.43 -1.93
N GLY A 92 -25.36 -0.86 -1.93
CA GLY A 92 -25.43 -1.71 -3.13
C GLY A 92 -24.39 -1.39 -4.22
N ALA A 93 -23.55 -0.36 -4.02
CA ALA A 93 -22.60 0.09 -5.03
C ALA A 93 -21.31 -0.74 -5.03
N LYS A 94 -20.97 -1.27 -6.21
CA LYS A 94 -19.68 -1.87 -6.50
C LYS A 94 -18.78 -0.85 -7.19
N ILE A 95 -17.52 -0.75 -6.75
CA ILE A 95 -16.53 0.03 -7.49
C ILE A 95 -16.41 -0.60 -8.87
N ARG A 96 -16.51 0.21 -9.92
CA ARG A 96 -16.15 -0.21 -11.27
C ARG A 96 -14.72 -0.73 -11.24
N LYS A 97 -14.53 -2.03 -11.44
CA LYS A 97 -13.20 -2.55 -11.72
C LYS A 97 -12.80 -1.96 -13.06
N ALA A 98 -11.69 -1.23 -13.11
CA ALA A 98 -11.02 -1.04 -14.38
C ALA A 98 -10.77 -2.45 -14.94
N GLU A 99 -11.19 -2.72 -16.17
CA GLU A 99 -10.65 -3.88 -16.89
C GLU A 99 -9.14 -3.70 -16.82
N GLY A 100 -8.44 -4.66 -16.20
CA GLY A 100 -6.99 -4.62 -16.20
C GLY A 100 -6.55 -4.53 -17.64
N LEU A 101 -5.66 -3.58 -17.95
CA LEU A 101 -4.97 -3.54 -19.25
C LEU A 101 -4.10 -4.79 -19.48
N ALA A 102 -4.01 -5.67 -18.48
CA ALA A 102 -3.43 -7.00 -18.56
C ALA A 102 -4.03 -7.78 -19.74
N GLY A 103 -3.28 -7.81 -20.85
CA GLY A 103 -3.58 -8.59 -22.04
C GLY A 103 -3.93 -7.81 -23.31
N LYS A 104 -4.07 -6.47 -23.27
CA LYS A 104 -4.40 -5.68 -24.49
C LYS A 104 -3.21 -4.94 -25.12
N ALA A 105 -2.12 -4.73 -24.39
CA ALA A 105 -0.90 -4.10 -24.89
C ALA A 105 0.31 -4.77 -24.25
N ASP A 106 1.39 -4.93 -25.02
CA ASP A 106 2.68 -5.28 -24.45
C ASP A 106 3.15 -4.08 -23.60
N PRO A 107 3.38 -4.23 -22.28
CA PRO A 107 3.85 -3.12 -21.44
C PRO A 107 5.22 -2.58 -21.87
N LEU A 108 5.94 -3.30 -22.73
CA LEU A 108 7.22 -2.89 -23.31
C LEU A 108 7.05 -2.29 -24.71
N GLU A 109 5.84 -2.22 -25.27
CA GLU A 109 5.60 -1.65 -26.59
C GLU A 109 6.03 -0.18 -26.63
N GLY A 110 6.98 0.15 -27.52
CA GLY A 110 7.54 1.49 -27.64
C GLY A 110 8.53 1.89 -26.55
N VAL A 111 8.82 1.01 -25.58
CA VAL A 111 9.86 1.23 -24.57
C VAL A 111 11.21 0.80 -25.15
N PRO A 112 12.22 1.68 -25.19
CA PRO A 112 13.55 1.30 -25.69
C PRO A 112 14.16 0.20 -24.82
N VAL A 113 14.96 -0.66 -25.46
CA VAL A 113 15.74 -1.67 -24.73
C VAL A 113 16.60 -0.95 -23.69
N PRO A 114 16.55 -1.37 -22.41
CA PRO A 114 17.33 -0.71 -21.37
C PRO A 114 18.82 -0.85 -21.68
N ALA A 115 19.55 0.26 -21.62
CA ALA A 115 21.00 0.23 -21.71
C ALA A 115 21.56 -0.58 -20.54
N GLN A 116 22.48 -1.49 -20.82
CA GLN A 116 23.16 -2.25 -19.77
C GLN A 116 23.91 -1.30 -18.86
N PHE A 117 23.69 -1.42 -17.55
CA PHE A 117 24.44 -0.67 -16.56
C PHE A 117 25.83 -1.31 -16.41
N PRO A 118 26.93 -0.59 -16.73
CA PRO A 118 28.26 -1.13 -16.56
C PRO A 118 28.58 -1.22 -15.07
N LEU A 119 28.68 -2.45 -14.53
CA LEU A 119 29.14 -2.67 -13.17
C LEU A 119 30.64 -2.30 -13.11
N GLY A 120 30.97 -1.20 -12.43
CA GLY A 120 32.35 -0.80 -12.17
C GLY A 120 33.05 -1.70 -11.15
N GLU A 121 34.32 -1.40 -10.85
CA GLU A 121 35.10 -2.19 -9.86
C GLU A 121 34.50 -2.15 -8.45
N GLN A 122 33.82 -1.06 -8.09
CA GLN A 122 33.16 -0.92 -6.78
C GLN A 122 31.75 -1.55 -6.75
N GLY A 123 31.33 -2.20 -7.84
CA GLY A 123 29.99 -2.74 -8.01
C GLY A 123 28.92 -1.65 -8.11
N TRP A 124 27.72 -2.00 -7.69
CA TRP A 124 26.55 -1.13 -7.62
C TRP A 124 25.88 -1.26 -6.25
N ALA A 125 25.40 -0.14 -5.71
CA ALA A 125 24.68 -0.11 -4.45
C ALA A 125 23.44 0.78 -4.57
N ALA A 126 22.34 0.35 -3.98
CA ALA A 126 21.12 1.13 -3.88
C ALA A 126 20.37 0.86 -2.58
N ILE A 127 19.49 1.79 -2.25
CA ILE A 127 18.46 1.62 -1.23
C ILE A 127 17.13 1.70 -1.95
N ILE A 128 16.33 0.65 -1.81
CA ILE A 128 14.94 0.62 -2.28
C ILE A 128 14.10 0.98 -1.08
N ASP A 129 13.33 2.05 -1.13
CA ASP A 129 12.47 2.50 -0.05
C ASP A 129 10.98 2.40 -0.41
N GLY A 130 10.14 2.45 0.63
CA GLY A 130 8.70 2.44 0.44
C GLY A 130 7.92 2.17 1.72
N VAL A 131 6.66 1.79 1.52
CA VAL A 131 5.71 1.55 2.60
C VAL A 131 5.39 0.06 2.67
N GLY A 132 5.15 -0.45 3.88
CA GLY A 132 4.80 -1.86 4.07
C GLY A 132 3.66 -2.32 3.14
N GLY A 133 3.95 -3.33 2.31
CA GLY A 133 3.02 -3.87 1.32
C GLY A 133 3.17 -3.33 -0.11
N THR A 134 4.13 -2.45 -0.39
CA THR A 134 4.40 -1.94 -1.75
C THR A 134 5.41 -2.77 -2.55
N GLY A 135 5.91 -3.89 -1.99
CA GLY A 135 6.81 -4.81 -2.69
C GLY A 135 8.30 -4.47 -2.61
N VAL A 136 8.73 -3.55 -1.72
CA VAL A 136 10.14 -3.16 -1.53
C VAL A 136 11.07 -4.38 -1.40
N VAL A 137 10.77 -5.29 -0.47
CA VAL A 137 11.54 -6.53 -0.24
C VAL A 137 11.50 -7.45 -1.47
N THR A 138 10.37 -7.45 -2.21
CA THR A 138 10.24 -8.26 -3.42
C THR A 138 11.16 -7.76 -4.52
N VAL A 139 11.31 -6.44 -4.69
CA VAL A 139 12.25 -5.87 -5.67
C VAL A 139 13.68 -6.27 -5.33
N GLY A 140 14.07 -6.19 -4.06
CA GLY A 140 15.38 -6.68 -3.60
C GLY A 140 15.59 -8.14 -3.96
N ALA A 141 14.67 -9.03 -3.56
CA ALA A 141 14.77 -10.46 -3.85
C ALA A 141 14.88 -10.77 -5.36
N VAL A 142 14.15 -10.03 -6.22
CA VAL A 142 14.24 -10.19 -7.68
C VAL A 142 15.63 -9.79 -8.19
N LEU A 143 16.17 -8.65 -7.74
CA LEU A 143 17.51 -8.22 -8.12
C LEU A 143 18.59 -9.19 -7.62
N GLY A 144 18.46 -9.69 -6.39
CA GLY A 144 19.40 -10.64 -5.82
C GLY A 144 19.38 -11.99 -6.55
N MET A 145 18.20 -12.49 -6.92
CA MET A 145 18.09 -13.71 -7.72
C MET A 145 18.67 -13.52 -9.13
N ALA A 146 18.42 -12.36 -9.76
CA ALA A 146 19.00 -12.05 -11.06
C ALA A 146 20.53 -12.00 -11.00
N ALA A 147 21.09 -11.34 -9.98
CA ALA A 147 22.54 -11.31 -9.76
C ALA A 147 23.12 -12.71 -9.53
N HIS A 148 22.44 -13.53 -8.73
CA HIS A 148 22.85 -14.92 -8.48
C HIS A 148 22.86 -15.76 -9.77
N LEU A 149 21.85 -15.62 -10.63
CA LEU A 149 21.77 -16.32 -11.92
C LEU A 149 22.85 -15.88 -12.93
N GLU A 150 23.42 -14.69 -12.75
CA GLU A 150 24.51 -14.15 -13.56
C GLU A 150 25.90 -14.38 -12.93
N ASP A 151 25.99 -15.23 -11.89
CA ASP A 151 27.22 -15.52 -11.12
C ASP A 151 27.88 -14.25 -10.53
N LYS A 152 27.07 -13.24 -10.18
CA LYS A 152 27.52 -11.99 -9.55
C LYS A 152 27.45 -12.09 -8.02
N GLY A 153 28.25 -11.28 -7.35
CA GLY A 153 28.11 -11.07 -5.90
C GLY A 153 26.86 -10.26 -5.59
N CYS A 154 26.13 -10.65 -4.55
CA CYS A 154 24.97 -9.89 -4.08
C CYS A 154 24.86 -9.90 -2.56
N GLY A 155 24.68 -8.72 -1.97
CA GLY A 155 24.40 -8.53 -0.55
C GLY A 155 23.11 -7.75 -0.38
N MET A 156 22.20 -8.25 0.46
CA MET A 156 20.93 -7.58 0.75
C MET A 156 20.64 -7.54 2.23
N ILE A 157 20.13 -6.40 2.70
CA ILE A 157 19.65 -6.22 4.08
C ILE A 157 18.28 -5.58 4.02
N ASP A 158 17.28 -6.35 4.44
CA ASP A 158 15.88 -5.95 4.46
C ASP A 158 15.48 -5.44 5.85
N MET A 159 14.92 -4.24 5.91
CA MET A 159 14.14 -3.77 7.05
C MET A 159 12.65 -3.87 6.71
N ALA A 160 12.04 -4.97 7.11
CA ALA A 160 10.60 -5.16 7.01
C ALA A 160 9.88 -4.30 8.06
N GLY A 161 9.46 -3.09 7.66
CA GLY A 161 8.55 -2.26 8.44
C GLY A 161 7.20 -2.92 8.72
N LEU A 162 6.51 -2.48 9.78
CA LEU A 162 5.17 -2.98 10.12
C LEU A 162 4.14 -2.48 9.10
N ALA A 163 3.71 -3.37 8.19
CA ALA A 163 2.68 -3.09 7.19
C ALA A 163 1.34 -2.58 7.77
N GLN A 164 1.03 -2.93 9.02
CA GLN A 164 -0.19 -2.49 9.70
C GLN A 164 -0.26 -0.97 9.93
N LYS A 165 0.86 -0.24 9.93
CA LYS A 165 0.91 1.21 10.20
C LYS A 165 1.44 2.04 9.04
N GLY A 166 1.61 1.45 7.85
CA GLY A 166 2.33 2.13 6.78
C GLY A 166 3.78 2.43 7.17
N GLY A 167 4.39 1.54 7.96
CA GLY A 167 5.78 1.70 8.37
C GLY A 167 6.72 1.77 7.18
N SER A 168 7.80 2.54 7.33
CA SER A 168 8.88 2.60 6.35
C SER A 168 9.50 1.21 6.19
N VAL A 169 9.65 0.81 4.95
CA VAL A 169 10.36 -0.40 4.54
C VAL A 169 11.50 0.04 3.66
N PHE A 170 12.67 -0.54 3.89
CA PHE A 170 13.81 -0.29 3.03
C PHE A 170 14.63 -1.57 2.86
N THR A 171 15.16 -1.73 1.67
CA THR A 171 16.05 -2.83 1.29
C THR A 171 17.34 -2.22 0.78
N HIS A 172 18.43 -2.47 1.48
CA HIS A 172 19.77 -2.15 0.98
C HIS A 172 20.20 -3.27 0.05
N VAL A 173 20.62 -2.93 -1.17
CA VAL A 173 21.12 -3.88 -2.17
C VAL A 173 22.53 -3.48 -2.58
N ARG A 174 23.43 -4.45 -2.62
CA ARG A 174 24.72 -4.37 -3.29
C ARG A 174 24.85 -5.49 -4.30
N ILE A 175 25.41 -5.17 -5.46
CA ILE A 175 25.74 -6.12 -6.51
C ILE A 175 27.20 -5.88 -6.91
N ALA A 176 28.00 -6.93 -6.92
CA ALA A 176 29.41 -6.91 -7.31
C ALA A 176 29.63 -7.77 -8.57
N ARG A 177 30.85 -7.80 -9.11
CA ARG A 177 31.13 -8.54 -10.36
C ARG A 177 31.19 -10.04 -10.13
N THR A 178 31.73 -10.45 -8.98
CA THR A 178 31.84 -11.85 -8.58
C THR A 178 31.41 -12.02 -7.11
N PRO A 179 31.10 -13.24 -6.64
CA PRO A 179 30.73 -13.48 -5.24
C PRO A 179 31.83 -13.22 -4.21
N ASP A 180 33.09 -13.18 -4.65
CA ASP A 180 34.25 -12.94 -3.79
C ASP A 180 34.53 -11.44 -3.55
N ASP A 181 33.87 -10.55 -4.30
CA ASP A 181 33.94 -9.08 -4.20
C ASP A 181 32.91 -8.50 -3.20
#